data_AF-A0A4Z0H5P8-F1
#
_entry.id   AF-A0A4Z0H5P8-F1
#
_cell.length_a   1.000
_cell.length_b   1.000
_cell.length_c   1.000
_cell.angle_alpha   90.00
_cell.angle_beta   90.00
_cell.angle_gamma   90.00
#
_symmetry.space_group_name_H-M   'P 1'
#
loop_
_entity.id
_entity.type
_entity.pdbx_description
1 polymer ?
#
loop_
_entity_poly.entity_id
_entity_poly.type
_entity_poly.pdbx_seq_one_letter_code
_entity_poly.pdbx_strand_id
1 'polypeptide(L)'
;MNLDVVVAAALGALGTIMARLAFKWIIAFKHSKQVKYFLFESMRRTVVLLDKMLQEEKQVAIGNMEFRMKNIRLISELLSEMDINSISTKDVYGLYRVRESIEEVLYDLNIFHQNYIKLQEFEVNLTMVEMSAQEKKVNRKELKRCKIQLDSDYDRLVKQVEDYIAKCYVAKSKYKTLIKIIYKNNKLEGFGLKETRENEYF
;
A
#
# COMPACT_ATOMS: atom_id res chain seq x y z
N MET A 1 -8.25 -57.98 -24.50
CA MET A 1 -8.56 -56.54 -24.35
C MET A 1 -7.96 -55.83 -25.56
N ASN A 2 -8.77 -55.17 -26.40
CA ASN A 2 -8.28 -54.61 -27.67
C ASN A 2 -7.29 -53.48 -27.40
N LEU A 3 -6.08 -53.61 -27.95
CA LEU A 3 -4.99 -52.65 -27.85
C LEU A 3 -5.45 -51.24 -28.24
N ASP A 4 -6.32 -51.15 -29.25
CA ASP A 4 -6.88 -49.90 -29.76
C ASP A 4 -7.74 -49.16 -28.72
N VAL A 5 -8.44 -49.88 -27.85
CA VAL A 5 -9.27 -49.29 -26.78
C VAL A 5 -8.39 -48.69 -25.68
N VAL A 6 -7.26 -49.33 -25.39
CA VAL A 6 -6.28 -48.84 -24.39
C VAL A 6 -5.56 -47.59 -24.92
N VAL A 7 -5.19 -47.59 -26.20
CA VAL A 7 -4.55 -46.45 -26.87
C VAL A 7 -5.50 -45.25 -26.95
N ALA A 8 -6.77 -45.48 -27.33
CA ALA A 8 -7.79 -44.42 -27.35
C ALA A 8 -8.05 -43.84 -25.95
N ALA A 9 -8.12 -44.67 -24.91
CA ALA A 9 -8.28 -44.23 -23.53
C ALA A 9 -7.08 -43.41 -23.02
N ALA A 10 -5.86 -43.83 -23.35
CA ALA A 10 -4.63 -43.11 -23.00
C ALA A 10 -4.54 -41.73 -23.67
N LEU A 11 -4.92 -41.63 -24.95
CA LEU A 11 -4.99 -40.36 -25.68
C LEU A 11 -6.07 -39.41 -25.14
N GLY A 12 -7.25 -39.95 -24.78
CA GLY A 12 -8.30 -39.17 -24.12
C GLY A 12 -7.88 -38.62 -22.75
N ALA A 13 -7.17 -39.42 -21.95
CA ALA A 13 -6.62 -39.01 -20.67
C ALA A 13 -5.56 -37.89 -20.82
N LEU A 14 -4.64 -38.04 -21.78
CA LEU A 14 -3.64 -37.03 -22.12
C LEU A 14 -4.29 -35.71 -22.57
N GLY A 15 -5.29 -35.77 -23.45
CA GLY A 15 -6.04 -34.60 -23.89
C GLY A 15 -6.74 -33.87 -22.74
N THR A 16 -7.33 -34.61 -21.81
CA THR A 16 -7.98 -34.05 -20.61
C THR A 16 -6.98 -33.37 -19.67
N ILE A 17 -5.79 -33.96 -19.47
CA ILE A 17 -4.71 -33.37 -18.67
C ILE A 17 -4.21 -32.08 -19.34
N MET A 18 -3.98 -32.09 -20.64
CA MET A 18 -3.52 -30.92 -21.40
C MET A 18 -4.55 -29.78 -21.39
N ALA A 19 -5.84 -30.10 -21.59
CA ALA A 19 -6.93 -29.13 -21.49
C ALA A 19 -7.05 -28.54 -20.08
N ARG A 20 -6.90 -29.37 -19.03
CA ARG A 20 -6.90 -28.92 -17.63
C ARG A 20 -5.72 -28.02 -17.31
N LEU A 21 -4.53 -28.32 -17.83
CA LEU A 21 -3.35 -27.47 -17.71
C LEU A 21 -3.58 -26.14 -18.43
N ALA A 22 -4.02 -26.15 -19.68
CA ALA A 22 -4.33 -24.93 -20.45
C ALA A 22 -5.38 -24.05 -19.75
N PHE A 23 -6.43 -24.65 -19.20
CA PHE A 23 -7.46 -23.94 -18.44
C PHE A 23 -6.90 -23.32 -17.15
N LYS A 24 -6.06 -24.06 -16.40
CA LYS A 24 -5.32 -23.50 -15.25
C LYS A 24 -4.45 -22.31 -15.65
N TRP A 25 -3.77 -22.38 -16.79
CA TRP A 25 -2.96 -21.26 -17.32
C TRP A 25 -3.81 -20.03 -17.65
N ILE A 26 -4.97 -20.21 -18.28
CA ILE A 26 -5.90 -19.11 -18.61
C ILE A 26 -6.40 -18.42 -17.33
N ILE A 27 -6.82 -19.21 -16.33
CA ILE A 27 -7.26 -18.71 -15.03
C ILE A 27 -6.12 -17.94 -14.35
N ALA A 28 -4.94 -18.54 -14.25
CA ALA A 28 -3.77 -17.90 -13.64
C ALA A 28 -3.37 -16.60 -14.34
N PHE A 29 -3.50 -16.55 -15.67
CA PHE A 29 -3.23 -15.34 -16.44
C PHE A 29 -4.24 -14.23 -16.19
N LYS A 30 -5.53 -14.56 -16.03
CA LYS A 30 -6.57 -13.59 -15.69
C LYS A 30 -6.38 -13.04 -14.26
N HIS A 31 -6.12 -13.91 -13.28
CA HIS A 31 -5.88 -13.49 -11.89
C HIS A 31 -4.58 -12.68 -11.76
N SER A 32 -3.51 -13.06 -12.48
CA SER A 32 -2.26 -12.29 -12.56
C SER A 32 -2.49 -10.84 -13.00
N LYS A 33 -3.38 -10.60 -13.99
CA LYS A 33 -3.72 -9.23 -14.44
C LYS A 33 -4.47 -8.45 -13.37
N GLN A 34 -5.44 -9.08 -12.72
CA GLN A 34 -6.21 -8.45 -11.64
C GLN A 34 -5.28 -8.07 -10.48
N VAL A 35 -4.38 -8.96 -10.07
CA VAL A 35 -3.39 -8.67 -9.03
C VAL A 35 -2.49 -7.52 -9.43
N LYS A 36 -1.92 -7.51 -10.65
CA LYS A 36 -1.10 -6.37 -11.12
C LYS A 36 -1.85 -5.04 -11.07
N TYR A 37 -3.12 -5.04 -11.44
CA TYR A 37 -3.96 -3.85 -11.34
C TYR A 37 -4.15 -3.40 -9.88
N PHE A 38 -4.50 -4.31 -8.98
CA PHE A 38 -4.66 -3.98 -7.57
C PHE A 38 -3.36 -3.51 -6.92
N LEU A 39 -2.21 -4.13 -7.24
CA LEU A 39 -0.90 -3.68 -6.76
C LEU A 39 -0.62 -2.23 -7.19
N PHE A 40 -0.91 -1.91 -8.45
CA PHE A 40 -0.74 -0.56 -8.97
C PHE A 40 -1.68 0.44 -8.29
N GLU A 41 -2.97 0.14 -8.17
CA GLU A 41 -3.94 1.03 -7.53
C GLU A 41 -3.66 1.23 -6.04
N SER A 42 -3.20 0.19 -5.35
CA SER A 42 -2.80 0.25 -3.94
C SER A 42 -1.67 1.25 -3.76
N MET A 43 -0.59 1.11 -4.55
CA MET A 43 0.54 2.04 -4.51
C MET A 43 0.12 3.45 -4.91
N ARG A 44 -0.73 3.61 -5.94
CA ARG A 44 -1.24 4.92 -6.36
C ARG A 44 -2.01 5.63 -5.25
N ARG A 45 -2.91 4.92 -4.56
CA ARG A 45 -3.71 5.47 -3.46
C ARG A 45 -2.86 5.82 -2.26
N THR A 46 -1.89 4.97 -1.89
CA THR A 46 -0.93 5.27 -0.83
C THR A 46 -0.15 6.55 -1.16
N VAL A 47 0.36 6.69 -2.39
CA VAL A 47 1.05 7.92 -2.83
C VAL A 47 0.16 9.14 -2.71
N VAL A 48 -1.10 9.09 -3.15
CA VAL A 48 -2.02 10.25 -3.03
C VAL A 48 -2.24 10.66 -1.57
N LEU A 49 -2.37 9.70 -0.65
CA LEU A 49 -2.56 10.00 0.77
C LEU A 49 -1.31 10.65 1.40
N LEU A 50 -0.13 10.17 1.00
CA LEU A 50 1.16 10.66 1.44
C LEU A 50 1.51 12.03 0.83
N ASP A 51 1.28 12.22 -0.47
CA ASP A 51 1.53 13.46 -1.19
C ASP A 51 0.67 14.61 -0.64
N LYS A 52 -0.60 14.33 -0.31
CA LYS A 52 -1.46 15.29 0.40
C LYS A 52 -0.87 15.73 1.74
N MET A 53 -0.19 14.84 2.46
CA MET A 53 0.47 15.19 3.72
C MET A 53 1.59 16.22 3.50
N LEU A 54 2.32 16.13 2.38
CA LEU A 54 3.40 17.06 2.04
C LEU A 54 2.87 18.43 1.58
N GLN A 55 1.67 18.47 1.03
CA GLN A 55 1.02 19.70 0.53
C GLN A 55 0.26 20.46 1.62
N GLU A 56 -0.06 19.80 2.72
CA GLU A 56 -0.80 20.38 3.84
C GLU A 56 0.12 21.13 4.81
N GLU A 57 -0.42 22.16 5.47
CA GLU A 57 0.23 22.72 6.63
C GLU A 57 0.41 21.65 7.72
N LYS A 58 1.54 21.68 8.42
CA LYS A 58 1.91 20.68 9.43
C LYS A 58 0.79 20.32 10.41
N GLN A 59 0.06 21.31 10.92
CA GLN A 59 -1.02 21.05 11.88
C GLN A 59 -2.20 20.28 11.25
N VAL A 60 -2.54 20.59 10.00
CA VAL A 60 -3.57 19.89 9.24
C VAL A 60 -3.10 18.48 8.91
N ALA A 61 -1.84 18.33 8.48
CA ALA A 61 -1.23 17.04 8.21
C ALA A 61 -1.25 16.12 9.44
N ILE A 62 -0.88 16.62 10.62
CA ILE A 62 -0.92 15.89 11.89
C ILE A 62 -2.36 15.55 12.28
N GLY A 63 -3.31 16.49 12.16
CA GLY A 63 -4.71 16.26 12.50
C GLY A 63 -5.39 15.18 11.64
N ASN A 64 -4.93 14.99 10.41
CA ASN A 64 -5.43 13.99 9.47
C ASN A 64 -4.70 12.63 9.56
N MET A 65 -3.76 12.45 10.50
CA MET A 65 -2.88 11.29 10.55
C MET A 65 -3.64 9.96 10.74
N GLU A 66 -4.60 9.94 11.67
CA GLU A 66 -5.41 8.74 11.96
C GLU A 66 -6.21 8.30 10.73
N PHE A 67 -6.82 9.25 10.01
CA PHE A 67 -7.54 8.96 8.77
C PHE A 67 -6.61 8.37 7.70
N ARG A 68 -5.40 8.91 7.53
CA ARG A 68 -4.43 8.36 6.57
C ARG A 68 -4.02 6.94 6.95
N MET A 69 -3.64 6.73 8.21
CA MET A 69 -3.26 5.40 8.70
C MET A 69 -4.39 4.39 8.50
N LYS A 70 -5.65 4.76 8.79
CA LYS A 70 -6.81 3.91 8.56
C LYS A 70 -6.96 3.50 7.10
N ASN A 71 -6.85 4.45 6.16
CA ASN A 71 -6.97 4.15 4.73
C ASN A 71 -5.79 3.30 4.22
N ILE A 72 -4.56 3.57 4.65
CA ILE A 72 -3.39 2.78 4.25
C ILE A 72 -3.47 1.37 4.83
N ARG A 73 -4.01 1.20 6.05
CA ARG A 73 -4.26 -0.11 6.66
C ARG A 73 -5.28 -0.92 5.87
N LEU A 74 -6.39 -0.31 5.47
CA LEU A 74 -7.38 -0.96 4.61
C LEU A 74 -6.76 -1.46 3.30
N ILE A 75 -5.85 -0.68 2.69
CA ILE A 75 -5.12 -1.13 1.50
C ILE A 75 -4.27 -2.38 1.81
N SER A 76 -3.55 -2.39 2.94
CA SER A 76 -2.75 -3.55 3.36
C SER A 76 -3.60 -4.80 3.60
N GLU A 77 -4.76 -4.64 4.23
CA GLU A 77 -5.73 -5.72 4.46
C GLU A 77 -6.23 -6.32 3.14
N LEU A 78 -6.65 -5.48 2.19
CA LEU A 78 -7.09 -5.92 0.86
C LEU A 78 -6.02 -6.69 0.09
N LEU A 79 -4.75 -6.28 0.22
CA LEU A 79 -3.62 -7.00 -0.38
C LEU A 79 -3.39 -8.36 0.31
N SER A 80 -3.72 -8.48 1.59
CA SER A 80 -3.56 -9.71 2.37
C SER A 80 -4.60 -10.78 2.02
N GLU A 81 -5.76 -10.38 1.52
CA GLU A 81 -6.85 -11.27 1.11
C GLU A 81 -6.66 -11.91 -0.27
N MET A 82 -5.61 -11.53 -1.02
CA MET A 82 -5.38 -12.07 -2.36
C MET A 82 -5.00 -13.55 -2.33
N ASP A 83 -5.71 -14.37 -3.12
CA ASP A 83 -5.39 -15.80 -3.27
C ASP A 83 -4.10 -16.00 -4.08
N ILE A 84 -3.01 -16.23 -3.35
CA ILE A 84 -1.67 -16.47 -3.90
C ILE A 84 -1.57 -17.75 -4.75
N ASN A 85 -2.46 -18.72 -4.55
CA ASN A 85 -2.43 -19.99 -5.29
C ASN A 85 -2.92 -19.84 -6.74
N SER A 86 -3.63 -18.74 -7.01
CA SER A 86 -4.23 -18.44 -8.31
C SER A 86 -3.35 -17.56 -9.21
N ILE A 87 -2.16 -17.15 -8.76
CA ILE A 87 -1.29 -16.19 -9.46
C ILE A 87 0.12 -16.70 -9.69
N SER A 88 0.84 -16.04 -10.61
CA SER A 88 2.22 -16.43 -10.93
C SER A 88 3.19 -16.11 -9.79
N THR A 89 4.25 -16.90 -9.63
CA THR A 89 5.30 -16.68 -8.60
C THR A 89 5.88 -15.26 -8.64
N LYS A 90 6.02 -14.66 -9.83
CA LYS A 90 6.48 -13.27 -9.99
C LYS A 90 5.51 -12.27 -9.36
N ASP A 91 4.22 -12.51 -9.49
CA ASP A 91 3.19 -11.63 -8.94
C ASP A 91 3.02 -11.83 -7.43
N VAL A 92 3.23 -13.05 -6.93
CA VAL A 92 3.36 -13.32 -5.50
C VAL A 92 4.50 -12.50 -4.90
N TYR A 93 5.68 -12.49 -5.52
CA TYR A 93 6.79 -11.65 -5.07
C TYR A 93 6.44 -10.15 -5.12
N GLY A 94 5.81 -9.69 -6.20
CA GLY A 94 5.35 -8.30 -6.32
C GLY A 94 4.37 -7.89 -5.22
N LEU A 95 3.45 -8.80 -4.87
CA LEU A 95 2.50 -8.62 -3.77
C LEU A 95 3.21 -8.45 -2.43
N TYR A 96 4.16 -9.35 -2.10
CA TYR A 96 4.92 -9.24 -0.85
C TYR A 96 5.70 -7.93 -0.76
N ARG A 97 6.36 -7.50 -1.83
CA ARG A 97 7.14 -6.25 -1.83
C ARG A 97 6.26 -5.00 -1.65
N VAL A 98 5.09 -4.97 -2.28
CA VAL A 98 4.14 -3.87 -2.12
C VAL A 98 3.59 -3.83 -0.69
N ARG A 99 3.24 -4.99 -0.12
CA ARG A 99 2.77 -5.09 1.26
C ARG A 99 3.83 -4.60 2.24
N GLU A 100 5.06 -5.08 2.12
CA GLU A 100 6.20 -4.66 2.95
C GLU A 100 6.37 -3.13 2.92
N SER A 101 6.35 -2.52 1.73
CA SER A 101 6.45 -1.05 1.61
C SER A 101 5.28 -0.30 2.28
N ILE A 102 4.06 -0.84 2.20
CA ILE A 102 2.88 -0.23 2.83
C ILE A 102 2.94 -0.38 4.36
N GLU A 103 3.43 -1.51 4.85
CA GLU A 103 3.61 -1.77 6.28
C GLU A 103 4.72 -0.89 6.88
N GLU A 104 5.83 -0.66 6.15
CA GLU A 104 6.87 0.31 6.54
C GLU A 104 6.29 1.73 6.70
N VAL A 105 5.49 2.19 5.73
CA VAL A 105 4.79 3.49 5.82
C VAL A 105 3.88 3.54 7.05
N LEU A 106 3.07 2.51 7.28
CA LEU A 106 2.17 2.45 8.44
C LEU A 106 2.94 2.49 9.76
N TYR A 107 4.08 1.82 9.82
CA TYR A 107 4.92 1.78 11.01
C TYR A 107 5.45 3.18 11.36
N ASP A 108 6.02 3.89 10.39
CA ASP A 108 6.57 5.24 10.60
C ASP A 108 5.47 6.25 11.00
N LEU A 109 4.33 6.23 10.30
CA LEU A 109 3.18 7.08 10.65
C LEU A 109 2.68 6.78 12.07
N ASN A 110 2.63 5.50 12.46
CA ASN A 110 2.17 5.08 13.77
C ASN A 110 3.12 5.52 14.88
N ILE A 111 4.45 5.40 14.72
CA ILE A 111 5.41 5.89 15.72
C ILE A 111 5.19 7.37 15.98
N PHE A 112 5.11 8.16 14.90
CA PHE A 112 4.91 9.60 15.03
C PHE A 112 3.58 9.92 15.73
N HIS A 113 2.48 9.27 15.32
CA HIS A 113 1.16 9.50 15.88
C HIS A 113 1.10 9.14 17.38
N GLN A 114 1.74 8.06 17.80
CA GLN A 114 1.82 7.67 19.21
C GLN A 114 2.61 8.68 20.05
N ASN A 115 3.71 9.24 19.51
CA ASN A 115 4.46 10.30 20.18
C ASN A 115 3.63 11.57 20.32
N TYR A 116 2.84 11.91 19.30
CA TYR A 116 1.92 13.04 19.34
C TYR A 116 0.82 12.86 20.41
N ILE A 117 0.17 11.70 20.47
CA ILE A 117 -0.87 11.41 21.49
C ILE A 117 -0.28 11.56 22.90
N LYS A 118 0.89 10.97 23.17
CA LYS A 118 1.55 11.08 24.48
C LYS A 118 1.83 12.53 24.87
N LEU A 119 2.22 13.37 23.89
CA LEU A 119 2.42 14.79 24.13
C LEU A 119 1.12 15.49 24.52
N GLN A 120 0.02 15.21 23.82
CA GLN A 120 -1.30 15.77 24.15
C GLN A 120 -1.78 15.33 25.54
N GLU A 121 -1.64 14.06 25.88
CA GLU A 121 -1.95 13.53 27.22
C GLU A 121 -1.11 14.23 28.30
N PHE A 122 0.18 14.44 28.03
CA PHE A 122 1.07 15.16 28.94
C PHE A 122 0.62 16.63 29.12
N GLU A 123 0.23 17.32 28.05
CA GLU A 123 -0.31 18.68 28.13
C GLU A 123 -1.57 18.77 28.99
N VAL A 124 -2.52 17.85 28.78
CA VAL A 124 -3.77 17.78 29.56
C VAL A 124 -3.45 17.55 31.04
N ASN A 125 -2.57 16.58 31.35
CA ASN A 125 -2.17 16.29 32.73
C ASN A 125 -1.54 17.49 33.43
N LEU A 126 -0.77 18.32 32.72
CA LEU A 126 -0.19 19.54 33.29
C LEU A 126 -1.21 20.63 33.61
N THR A 127 -2.38 20.58 32.99
CA THR A 127 -3.48 21.53 33.25
C THR A 127 -4.44 21.04 34.33
N MET A 128 -4.67 19.74 34.42
CA MET A 128 -5.68 19.13 35.29
C MET A 128 -5.18 18.81 36.71
N VAL A 129 -3.88 18.57 36.89
CA VAL A 129 -3.32 18.13 38.18
C VAL A 129 -2.88 19.32 39.03
N GLU A 130 -3.28 19.33 40.31
CA GLU A 130 -2.72 20.26 41.29
C GLU A 130 -1.24 19.91 41.53
N MET A 131 -0.37 20.84 41.16
CA MET A 131 1.08 20.70 41.24
C MET A 131 1.69 21.93 41.89
N SER A 132 2.77 21.75 42.63
CA SER A 132 3.54 22.86 43.19
C SER A 132 4.11 23.76 42.07
N ALA A 133 4.39 25.01 42.40
CA ALA A 133 4.95 25.97 41.44
C ALA A 133 6.29 25.48 40.83
N GLN A 134 7.09 24.76 41.63
CA GLN A 134 8.37 24.20 41.19
C GLN A 134 8.18 23.04 40.22
N GLU A 135 7.26 22.11 40.50
CA GLU A 135 6.93 21.00 39.61
C GLU A 135 6.35 21.49 38.29
N LYS A 136 5.45 22.50 38.33
CA LYS A 136 4.93 23.17 37.12
C LYS A 136 6.06 23.75 36.27
N LYS A 137 7.08 24.34 36.89
CA LYS A 137 8.23 24.93 36.16
C LYS A 137 9.10 23.86 35.50
N VAL A 138 9.37 22.75 36.19
CA VAL A 138 10.15 21.63 35.63
C VAL A 138 9.40 20.99 34.47
N ASN A 139 8.12 20.68 34.66
CA ASN A 139 7.35 20.01 33.62
C ASN A 139 7.07 20.89 32.40
N ARG A 140 6.95 22.22 32.56
CA ARG A 140 6.89 23.14 31.40
C ARG A 140 8.16 23.11 30.55
N LYS A 141 9.34 22.95 31.19
CA LYS A 141 10.60 22.79 30.45
C LYS A 141 10.64 21.47 29.70
N GLU A 142 10.15 20.40 30.33
CA GLU A 142 10.09 19.09 29.70
C GLU A 142 9.11 19.07 28.53
N LEU A 143 7.93 19.68 28.70
CA LEU A 143 6.95 19.85 27.62
C LEU A 143 7.57 20.56 26.41
N LYS A 144 8.34 21.62 26.65
CA LYS A 144 9.03 22.35 25.58
C LYS A 144 10.04 21.46 24.84
N ARG A 145 10.75 20.57 25.54
CA ARG A 145 11.67 19.61 24.91
C ARG A 145 10.92 18.57 24.08
N CYS A 146 9.84 18.00 24.61
CA CYS A 146 9.02 17.04 23.87
C CYS A 146 8.44 17.64 22.59
N LYS A 147 8.01 18.91 22.62
CA LYS A 147 7.57 19.64 21.41
C LYS A 147 8.66 19.74 20.35
N ILE A 148 9.88 20.14 20.76
CA ILE A 148 11.03 20.21 19.84
C ILE A 148 11.34 18.83 19.26
N GLN A 149 11.29 17.77 20.08
CA GLN A 149 11.51 16.40 19.61
C GLN A 149 10.44 15.98 18.59
N LEU A 150 9.17 16.28 18.87
CA LEU A 150 8.08 15.98 17.94
C LEU A 150 8.23 16.72 16.61
N ASP A 151 8.71 17.97 16.65
CA ASP A 151 9.01 18.73 15.44
C ASP A 151 10.09 18.05 14.60
N SER A 152 11.19 17.61 15.24
CA SER A 152 12.26 16.84 14.59
C SER A 152 11.76 15.49 14.05
N ASP A 153 10.93 14.78 14.81
CA ASP A 153 10.33 13.51 14.37
C ASP A 153 9.43 13.72 13.15
N TYR A 154 8.67 14.83 13.09
CA TYR A 154 7.86 15.19 11.93
C TYR A 154 8.73 15.47 10.70
N ASP A 155 9.81 16.23 10.85
CA ASP A 155 10.71 16.53 9.74
C ASP A 155 11.39 15.25 9.20
N ARG A 156 11.71 14.29 10.09
CA ARG A 156 12.18 12.96 9.69
C ARG A 156 11.10 12.19 8.93
N LEU A 157 9.86 12.21 9.43
CA LEU A 157 8.73 11.55 8.78
C LEU A 157 8.48 12.11 7.38
N VAL A 158 8.55 13.44 7.20
CA VAL A 158 8.42 14.09 5.88
C VAL A 158 9.44 13.53 4.90
N LYS A 159 10.72 13.43 5.29
CA LYS A 159 11.77 12.85 4.44
C LYS A 159 11.50 11.38 4.11
N GLN A 160 11.06 10.59 5.10
CA GLN A 160 10.68 9.19 4.87
C GLN A 160 9.51 9.09 3.87
N VAL A 161 8.51 9.95 3.99
CA VAL A 161 7.37 10.02 3.08
C VAL A 161 7.80 10.37 1.65
N GLU A 162 8.69 11.36 1.48
CA GLU A 162 9.26 11.69 0.18
C GLU A 162 10.00 10.48 -0.44
N ASP A 163 10.81 9.79 0.36
CA ASP A 163 11.52 8.57 -0.06
C ASP A 163 10.55 7.45 -0.45
N TYR A 164 9.46 7.26 0.31
CA TYR A 164 8.42 6.29 -0.01
C TYR A 164 7.72 6.62 -1.32
N ILE A 165 7.37 7.89 -1.54
CA ILE A 165 6.77 8.36 -2.79
C ILE A 165 7.72 8.10 -3.97
N ALA A 166 9.01 8.40 -3.81
CA ALA A 166 10.02 8.13 -4.84
C ALA A 166 10.13 6.62 -5.17
N LYS A 167 10.20 5.76 -4.14
CA LYS A 167 10.17 4.30 -4.30
C LYS A 167 8.90 3.84 -5.01
N CYS A 168 7.76 4.42 -4.66
CA CYS A 168 6.48 4.13 -5.31
C CYS A 168 6.50 4.52 -6.79
N TYR A 169 7.09 5.67 -7.16
CA TYR A 169 7.21 6.08 -8.56
C TYR A 169 8.12 5.16 -9.37
N VAL A 170 9.24 4.71 -8.81
CA VAL A 170 10.14 3.73 -9.44
C VAL A 170 9.44 2.38 -9.61
N ALA A 171 8.65 1.93 -8.64
CA ALA A 171 7.84 0.73 -8.78
C ALA A 171 6.73 0.93 -9.82
N LYS A 172 6.05 2.09 -9.79
CA LYS A 172 4.97 2.46 -10.70
C LYS A 172 5.43 2.48 -12.16
N SER A 173 6.64 2.95 -12.47
CA SER A 173 7.15 2.94 -13.85
C SER A 173 7.29 1.52 -14.41
N LYS A 174 7.78 0.58 -13.57
CA LYS A 174 7.88 -0.86 -13.92
C LYS A 174 6.50 -1.48 -14.15
N TYR A 175 5.50 -1.14 -13.33
CA TYR A 175 4.14 -1.67 -13.47
C TYR A 175 3.30 -0.97 -14.54
N LYS A 176 3.52 0.33 -14.83
CA LYS A 176 2.83 1.10 -15.89
C LYS A 176 3.14 0.52 -17.27
N THR A 177 4.38 0.13 -17.53
CA THR A 177 4.77 -0.57 -18.77
C THR A 177 4.01 -1.89 -18.91
N LEU A 178 3.92 -2.67 -17.84
CA LEU A 178 3.16 -3.92 -17.82
C LEU A 178 1.66 -3.71 -18.02
N ILE A 179 1.07 -2.68 -17.41
CA ILE A 179 -0.35 -2.34 -17.56
C ILE A 179 -0.66 -1.84 -18.97
N LYS A 180 0.16 -0.98 -19.58
CA LYS A 180 -0.01 -0.56 -20.98
C LYS A 180 0.02 -1.76 -21.94
N ILE A 181 0.90 -2.73 -21.70
CA ILE A 181 0.93 -4.00 -22.46
C ILE A 181 -0.36 -4.81 -22.24
N ILE A 182 -0.85 -4.91 -21.00
CA ILE A 182 -2.09 -5.63 -20.68
C ILE A 182 -3.31 -4.96 -21.34
N TYR A 183 -3.43 -3.63 -21.29
CA TYR A 183 -4.52 -2.89 -21.93
C TYR A 183 -4.50 -3.08 -23.45
N LYS A 184 -3.34 -2.89 -24.08
CA LYS A 184 -3.17 -3.02 -25.53
C LYS A 184 -3.49 -4.44 -26.03
N ASN A 185 -3.14 -5.46 -25.25
CA ASN A 185 -3.35 -6.86 -25.62
C ASN A 185 -4.76 -7.41 -25.32
N ASN A 186 -5.61 -6.70 -24.59
CA ASN A 186 -6.90 -7.24 -24.12
C ASN A 186 -8.14 -6.42 -24.50
N LYS A 187 -8.01 -5.36 -25.31
CA LYS A 187 -9.12 -4.47 -25.70
C LYS A 187 -10.10 -4.21 -24.54
N LEU A 188 -9.56 -3.87 -23.35
CA LEU A 188 -10.34 -3.58 -22.15
C LEU A 188 -10.98 -2.17 -22.21
N GLU A 189 -11.52 -1.79 -23.38
CA GLU A 189 -12.18 -0.51 -23.62
C GLU A 189 -13.53 -0.38 -22.87
N GLY A 190 -14.00 -1.46 -22.24
CA GLY A 190 -15.31 -1.51 -21.55
C GLY A 190 -15.32 -1.18 -20.06
N PHE A 191 -14.17 -0.98 -19.39
CA PHE A 191 -14.12 -0.73 -17.93
C PHE A 191 -14.22 0.75 -17.54
N GLY A 192 -14.70 1.62 -18.42
CA GLY A 192 -15.12 2.98 -18.05
C GLY A 192 -13.99 3.95 -17.67
N LEU A 193 -12.73 3.56 -17.82
CA LEU A 193 -11.61 4.50 -17.85
C LEU A 193 -11.38 4.90 -19.31
N LYS A 194 -12.24 5.78 -19.84
CA LYS A 194 -11.79 6.69 -20.90
C LYS A 194 -10.49 7.33 -20.42
N GLU A 195 -9.58 7.61 -21.34
CA GLU A 195 -8.39 8.44 -21.12
C GLU A 195 -8.79 9.82 -20.57
N THR A 196 -9.24 9.90 -19.33
CA THR A 196 -9.40 11.16 -18.62
C THR A 196 -8.01 11.53 -18.13
N ARG A 197 -7.34 12.24 -19.04
CA ARG A 197 -6.28 13.22 -18.81
C ARG A 197 -4.98 12.65 -18.27
N GLU A 198 -4.12 12.23 -19.20
CA GLU A 198 -2.66 12.15 -19.02
C GLU A 198 -2.01 13.54 -18.73
N ASN A 199 -2.75 14.61 -18.39
CA ASN A 199 -2.23 16.00 -18.34
C ASN A 199 -2.44 16.78 -17.03
N GLU A 200 -2.94 16.22 -15.93
CA GLU A 200 -3.21 17.02 -14.71
C GLU A 200 -2.27 16.80 -13.52
N TYR A 201 -1.26 15.93 -13.65
CA TYR A 201 -0.23 15.78 -12.62
C TYR A 201 1.12 15.50 -13.27
N PHE A 202 1.68 16.56 -13.87
CA PHE A 202 3.11 16.69 -14.13
C PHE A 202 3.72 17.58 -13.06
#